data_AF-A0A819X8Y9-F1
#
_entry.id   AF-A0A819X8Y9-F1
#
_cell.length_a   1.000
_cell.length_b   1.000
_cell.length_c   1.000
_cell.angle_alpha   90.00
_cell.angle_beta   90.00
_cell.angle_gamma   90.00
#
_symmetry.space_group_name_H-M   'P 1'
#
loop_
_entity.id
_entity.type
_entity.pdbx_description
1 polymer ?
#
loop_
_entity_poly.entity_id
_entity_poly.type
_entity_poly.pdbx_seq_one_letter_code
_entity_poly.pdbx_strand_id
1 'polypeptide(L)'
;MWTSDNTISLLPLNTTFKQSSIYELVYTAKDPYVAGIGFAATRDFVSFLRSSRTDNPLAGDITRALSWTLSQPARYMNDFIWLGFNENLEREQVFDGVFNWLGAGDGIGLNYRFAQSGRTERNRQNHLYPEAPFPFSYTTLTDFGTHKTDGRN
;
A
#
# COMPACT_ATOMS: atom_id res chain seq x y z
N MET A 1 25.63 6.34 -17.63
CA MET A 1 25.09 7.30 -18.62
C MET A 1 24.00 6.60 -19.42
N TRP A 2 22.95 7.33 -19.79
CA TRP A 2 21.87 6.84 -20.66
C TRP A 2 22.44 6.43 -22.02
N THR A 3 22.06 5.26 -22.53
CA THR A 3 22.48 4.79 -23.87
C THR A 3 21.29 4.62 -24.82
N SER A 4 20.12 4.24 -24.28
CA SER A 4 18.83 4.22 -24.99
C SER A 4 17.70 4.31 -23.98
N ASP A 5 16.45 4.42 -24.46
CA ASP A 5 15.24 4.48 -23.62
C ASP A 5 15.15 3.35 -22.58
N ASN A 6 15.74 2.19 -22.87
CA ASN A 6 15.69 1.01 -22.01
C ASN A 6 17.08 0.53 -21.56
N THR A 7 18.13 1.36 -21.68
CA THR A 7 19.49 0.92 -21.35
C THR A 7 20.33 2.03 -20.75
N ILE A 8 21.09 1.67 -19.72
CA ILE A 8 22.12 2.49 -19.09
C ILE A 8 23.46 1.74 -19.12
N SER A 9 24.56 2.49 -19.13
CA SER A 9 25.91 1.95 -18.98
C SER A 9 26.66 2.62 -17.83
N LEU A 10 27.62 1.91 -17.25
CA LEU A 10 28.56 2.52 -16.31
C LEU A 10 29.54 3.43 -17.07
N LEU A 11 30.04 4.46 -16.37
CA LEU A 11 31.10 5.33 -16.86
C LEU A 11 32.42 5.01 -16.17
N PRO A 12 33.57 5.16 -16.86
CA PRO A 12 33.71 5.45 -18.30
C PRO A 12 33.21 4.32 -19.20
N LEU A 13 33.03 4.58 -20.50
CA LEU A 13 32.55 3.59 -21.47
C LEU A 13 33.40 2.31 -21.41
N ASN A 14 32.77 1.13 -21.52
CA ASN A 14 33.35 -0.21 -21.31
C ASN A 14 33.64 -0.60 -19.85
N THR A 15 33.20 0.19 -18.87
CA THR A 15 33.22 -0.25 -17.46
C THR A 15 32.23 -1.41 -17.25
N THR A 16 32.71 -2.49 -16.64
CA THR A 16 31.88 -3.67 -16.34
C THR A 16 31.31 -3.60 -14.93
N PHE A 17 30.12 -4.19 -14.74
CA PHE A 17 29.55 -4.42 -13.41
C PHE A 17 30.44 -5.40 -12.64
N LYS A 18 30.70 -5.11 -11.36
CA LYS A 18 31.51 -5.92 -10.46
C LYS A 18 30.61 -6.83 -9.65
N GLN A 19 31.05 -8.07 -9.46
CA GLN A 19 30.41 -9.01 -8.55
C GLN A 19 30.34 -8.42 -7.13
N SER A 20 29.25 -8.71 -6.42
CA SER A 20 29.02 -8.27 -5.02
C SER A 20 28.94 -6.76 -4.81
N SER A 21 28.73 -5.98 -5.87
CA SER A 21 28.46 -4.53 -5.79
C SER A 21 26.98 -4.24 -6.02
N ILE A 22 26.44 -3.27 -5.27
CA ILE A 22 25.08 -2.73 -5.49
C ILE A 22 25.22 -1.46 -6.31
N TYR A 23 24.42 -1.34 -7.36
CA TYR A 23 24.38 -0.19 -8.25
C TYR A 23 23.00 0.47 -8.14
N GLU A 24 23.00 1.78 -7.96
CA GLU A 24 21.77 2.56 -7.84
C GLU A 24 21.67 3.56 -9.00
N LEU A 25 20.52 3.56 -9.68
CA LEU A 25 20.18 4.57 -10.67
C LEU A 25 19.22 5.56 -10.02
N VAL A 26 19.69 6.80 -9.85
CA VAL A 26 18.86 7.90 -9.39
C VAL A 26 18.53 8.78 -10.58
N TYR A 27 17.23 8.96 -10.84
CA TYR A 27 16.73 9.82 -11.92
C TYR A 27 15.38 10.42 -11.52
N THR A 28 15.02 11.54 -12.14
CA THR A 28 13.70 12.13 -11.97
C THR A 28 12.69 11.40 -12.86
N ALA A 29 11.85 10.57 -12.25
CA ALA A 29 10.73 9.91 -12.94
C ALA A 29 9.54 10.86 -13.11
N LYS A 30 8.67 10.57 -14.07
CA LYS A 30 7.44 11.33 -14.38
C LYS A 30 6.23 10.41 -14.51
N ASP A 31 5.03 11.00 -14.45
CA ASP A 31 3.74 10.33 -14.71
C ASP A 31 3.46 9.10 -13.82
N PRO A 32 3.48 9.23 -12.47
CA PRO A 32 3.13 8.12 -11.58
C PRO A 32 1.65 7.75 -11.68
N TYR A 33 1.34 6.46 -11.59
CA TYR A 33 -0.04 6.00 -11.45
C TYR A 33 -0.66 6.45 -10.13
N VAL A 34 -1.97 6.70 -10.12
CA VAL A 34 -2.77 6.94 -8.92
C VAL A 34 -3.14 5.61 -8.27
N ALA A 35 -2.13 4.88 -7.76
CA ALA A 35 -2.32 3.51 -7.29
C ALA A 35 -3.27 3.39 -6.09
N GLY A 36 -3.34 4.43 -5.25
CA GLY A 36 -4.28 4.53 -4.13
C GLY A 36 -5.76 4.48 -4.52
N ILE A 37 -6.12 4.65 -5.81
CA ILE A 37 -7.51 4.50 -6.28
C ILE A 37 -8.08 3.11 -5.99
N GLY A 38 -7.23 2.08 -5.84
CA GLY A 38 -7.67 0.74 -5.46
C GLY A 38 -8.39 0.70 -4.11
N PHE A 39 -7.98 1.54 -3.16
CA PHE A 39 -8.66 1.68 -1.87
C PHE A 39 -10.07 2.23 -2.04
N ALA A 40 -10.22 3.32 -2.81
CA ALA A 40 -11.52 3.91 -3.12
C ALA A 40 -12.43 2.91 -3.85
N ALA A 41 -11.89 2.19 -4.85
CA ALA A 41 -12.65 1.19 -5.60
C ALA A 41 -13.18 0.07 -4.69
N THR A 42 -12.38 -0.41 -3.75
CA THR A 42 -12.81 -1.45 -2.79
C THR A 42 -13.89 -0.91 -1.84
N ARG A 43 -13.68 0.29 -1.30
CA ARG A 43 -14.65 0.98 -0.42
C ARG A 43 -16.00 1.13 -1.12
N ASP A 44 -16.00 1.70 -2.33
CA ASP A 44 -17.22 2.02 -3.07
C ASP A 44 -17.94 0.76 -3.52
N PHE A 45 -17.21 -0.28 -3.93
CA PHE A 45 -17.79 -1.57 -4.30
C PHE A 45 -18.51 -2.23 -3.12
N VAL A 46 -17.87 -2.30 -1.95
CA VAL A 46 -18.49 -2.92 -0.76
C VAL A 46 -19.65 -2.06 -0.25
N SER A 47 -19.51 -0.73 -0.25
CA SER A 47 -20.58 0.20 0.09
C SER A 47 -21.79 0.04 -0.84
N PHE A 48 -21.57 -0.09 -2.15
CA PHE A 48 -22.63 -0.33 -3.13
C PHE A 48 -23.40 -1.61 -2.81
N LEU A 49 -22.71 -2.73 -2.61
CA LEU A 49 -23.36 -4.01 -2.30
C LEU A 49 -24.17 -3.94 -1.00
N ARG A 50 -23.69 -3.18 -0.01
CA ARG A 50 -24.32 -3.06 1.30
C ARG A 50 -25.55 -2.15 1.30
N SER A 51 -25.44 -0.96 0.69
CA SER A 51 -26.39 0.13 0.91
C SER A 51 -27.20 0.53 -0.33
N SER A 52 -26.71 0.26 -1.55
CA SER A 52 -27.41 0.72 -2.76
C SER A 52 -28.74 -0.01 -2.93
N ARG A 53 -29.78 0.76 -3.29
CA ARG A 53 -31.12 0.26 -3.65
C ARG A 53 -31.35 0.14 -5.14
N THR A 54 -30.44 0.70 -5.94
CA THR A 54 -30.55 0.73 -7.40
C THR A 54 -29.46 -0.17 -7.99
N ASP A 55 -29.86 -1.04 -8.93
CA ASP A 55 -28.99 -1.98 -9.66
C ASP A 55 -28.11 -2.90 -8.78
N ASN A 56 -28.39 -2.97 -7.47
CA ASN A 56 -27.68 -3.82 -6.52
C ASN A 56 -28.43 -5.14 -6.36
N PRO A 57 -27.85 -6.27 -6.78
CA PRO A 57 -28.50 -7.58 -6.66
C PRO A 57 -28.64 -8.08 -5.22
N LEU A 58 -27.98 -7.43 -4.25
CA LEU A 58 -28.00 -7.78 -2.83
C LEU A 58 -28.75 -6.74 -1.97
N ALA A 59 -29.54 -5.86 -2.60
CA ALA A 59 -30.18 -4.73 -1.94
C ALA A 59 -31.11 -5.17 -0.79
N GLY A 60 -30.70 -4.88 0.45
CA GLY A 60 -31.45 -5.23 1.65
C GLY A 60 -31.11 -6.58 2.28
N ASP A 61 -30.24 -7.38 1.64
CA ASP A 61 -29.87 -8.71 2.14
C ASP A 61 -28.60 -8.69 2.99
N ILE A 62 -27.72 -7.72 2.78
CA ILE A 62 -26.46 -7.60 3.54
C ILE A 62 -26.75 -6.98 4.91
N THR A 63 -26.58 -7.78 5.96
CA THR A 63 -26.64 -7.32 7.36
C THR A 63 -25.25 -7.08 7.96
N ARG A 64 -24.21 -7.74 7.43
CA ARG A 64 -22.82 -7.63 7.89
C ARG A 64 -21.86 -7.76 6.73
N ALA A 65 -20.79 -6.96 6.74
CA ALA A 65 -19.65 -7.06 5.83
C ALA A 65 -18.38 -7.32 6.64
N LEU A 66 -17.75 -8.46 6.43
CA LEU A 66 -16.53 -8.86 7.11
C LEU A 66 -15.44 -9.15 6.08
N SER A 67 -14.20 -8.80 6.41
CA SER A 67 -13.03 -9.14 5.60
C SER A 67 -12.16 -10.16 6.32
N TRP A 68 -11.57 -11.09 5.57
CA TRP A 68 -10.51 -11.97 6.02
C TRP A 68 -9.35 -11.84 5.05
N THR A 69 -8.16 -11.57 5.58
CA THR A 69 -6.99 -11.29 4.77
C THR A 69 -5.76 -12.01 5.29
N LEU A 70 -4.87 -12.40 4.37
CA LEU A 70 -3.58 -13.01 4.69
C LEU A 70 -2.46 -12.33 3.91
N SER A 71 -1.25 -12.22 4.50
CA SER A 71 -0.04 -11.78 3.79
C SER A 71 -0.19 -10.39 3.13
N GLN A 72 -0.04 -10.26 1.82
CA GLN A 72 -0.10 -8.97 1.13
C GLN A 72 -1.49 -8.28 1.21
N PRO A 73 -2.63 -8.97 0.99
CA PRO A 73 -3.96 -8.43 1.31
C PRO A 73 -4.10 -7.92 2.75
N ALA A 74 -3.38 -8.50 3.71
CA ALA A 74 -3.44 -8.06 5.09
C ALA A 74 -2.75 -6.70 5.30
N ARG A 75 -1.66 -6.46 4.56
CA ARG A 75 -1.01 -5.15 4.47
C ARG A 75 -1.87 -4.11 3.76
N TYR A 76 -2.62 -4.54 2.74
CA TYR A 76 -3.62 -3.69 2.09
C TYR A 76 -4.67 -3.22 3.08
N MET A 77 -5.19 -4.11 3.93
CA MET A 77 -6.19 -3.73 4.94
C MET A 77 -5.63 -2.81 6.03
N ASN A 78 -4.34 -2.95 6.39
CA ASN A 78 -3.68 -2.00 7.29
C ASN A 78 -3.75 -0.57 6.74
N ASP A 79 -3.35 -0.36 5.49
CA ASP A 79 -3.40 0.97 4.86
C ASP A 79 -4.84 1.41 4.59
N PHE A 80 -5.73 0.50 4.18
CA PHE A 80 -7.14 0.82 3.93
C PHE A 80 -7.82 1.40 5.17
N ILE A 81 -7.61 0.78 6.34
CA ILE A 81 -8.16 1.28 7.60
C ILE A 81 -7.46 2.58 8.02
N TRP A 82 -6.13 2.59 8.08
CA TRP A 82 -5.35 3.73 8.58
C TRP A 82 -5.54 4.99 7.73
N LEU A 83 -5.71 4.87 6.42
CA LEU A 83 -5.98 5.99 5.52
C LEU A 83 -7.47 6.41 5.51
N GLY A 84 -8.32 5.77 6.31
CA GLY A 84 -9.73 6.14 6.49
C GLY A 84 -10.68 5.59 5.42
N PHE A 85 -10.27 4.61 4.60
CA PHE A 85 -11.16 4.04 3.58
C PHE A 85 -12.22 3.10 4.15
N ASN A 86 -12.20 2.80 5.45
CA ASN A 86 -13.31 2.10 6.11
C ASN A 86 -14.51 3.01 6.41
N GLU A 87 -14.54 4.23 5.87
CA GLU A 87 -15.68 5.16 5.87
C GLU A 87 -16.03 5.50 4.41
N ASN A 88 -17.29 5.28 4.00
CA ASN A 88 -17.78 5.64 2.65
C ASN A 88 -18.02 7.16 2.49
N LEU A 89 -18.49 7.59 1.32
CA LEU A 89 -18.72 9.01 1.03
C LEU A 89 -19.87 9.61 1.84
N GLU A 90 -20.77 8.76 2.34
CA GLU A 90 -21.89 9.09 3.21
C GLU A 90 -21.56 9.01 4.71
N ARG A 91 -20.28 8.78 5.06
CA ARG A 91 -19.77 8.61 6.44
C ARG A 91 -20.27 7.36 7.16
N GLU A 92 -20.62 6.33 6.41
CA GLU A 92 -20.97 5.02 6.94
C GLU A 92 -19.77 4.07 6.92
N GLN A 93 -19.71 3.19 7.90
CA GLN A 93 -18.66 2.18 8.00
C GLN A 93 -18.81 1.12 6.90
N VAL A 94 -17.71 0.81 6.19
CA VAL A 94 -17.73 -0.15 5.08
C VAL A 94 -17.67 -1.61 5.53
N PHE A 95 -16.65 -1.96 6.33
CA PHE A 95 -16.51 -3.28 6.95
C PHE A 95 -16.81 -3.20 8.45
N ASP A 96 -17.66 -4.12 8.94
CA ASP A 96 -17.96 -4.26 10.37
C ASP A 96 -16.84 -4.96 11.15
N GLY A 97 -15.91 -5.59 10.44
CA GLY A 97 -14.79 -6.30 11.03
C GLY A 97 -13.82 -6.78 9.97
N VAL A 98 -12.54 -6.77 10.33
CA VAL A 98 -11.44 -7.23 9.47
C VAL A 98 -10.60 -8.20 10.28
N PHE A 99 -10.66 -9.48 9.91
CA PHE A 99 -9.75 -10.49 10.43
C PHE A 99 -8.45 -10.42 9.63
N ASN A 100 -7.49 -9.67 10.17
CA ASN A 100 -6.24 -9.39 9.50
C ASN A 100 -5.13 -10.38 9.90
N TRP A 101 -4.96 -11.46 9.13
CA TRP A 101 -4.02 -12.54 9.44
C TRP A 101 -2.65 -12.29 8.79
N LEU A 102 -1.55 -12.37 9.56
CA LEU A 102 -0.18 -12.30 9.03
C LEU A 102 0.14 -11.07 8.15
N GLY A 103 -0.47 -9.91 8.43
CA GLY A 103 -0.12 -8.64 7.76
C GLY A 103 1.11 -7.93 8.35
N ALA A 104 1.55 -8.35 9.54
CA ALA A 104 2.52 -7.63 10.36
C ALA A 104 2.18 -6.13 10.51
N GLY A 105 3.17 -5.30 10.82
CA GLY A 105 3.06 -3.84 10.90
C GLY A 105 3.25 -3.13 9.57
N ASP A 106 3.22 -3.84 8.44
CA ASP A 106 3.57 -3.29 7.12
C ASP A 106 2.35 -2.75 6.40
N GLY A 107 2.55 -1.72 5.58
CA GLY A 107 1.56 -1.23 4.63
C GLY A 107 1.74 -1.89 3.27
N ILE A 108 0.84 -1.59 2.34
CA ILE A 108 0.95 -2.03 0.93
C ILE A 108 1.63 -0.95 0.06
N GLY A 109 1.70 0.29 0.55
CA GLY A 109 2.47 1.36 -0.09
C GLY A 109 1.81 1.91 -1.36
N LEU A 110 0.49 1.81 -1.50
CA LEU A 110 -0.25 2.29 -2.68
C LEU A 110 -0.41 3.82 -2.69
N ASN A 111 -0.29 4.49 -1.55
CA ASN A 111 -0.39 5.96 -1.43
C ASN A 111 0.98 6.67 -1.56
N TYR A 112 1.88 6.12 -2.39
CA TYR A 112 3.18 6.70 -2.71
C TYR A 112 3.34 6.85 -4.22
N ARG A 113 4.08 7.88 -4.65
CA ARG A 113 4.41 8.06 -6.08
C ARG A 113 5.21 6.85 -6.56
N PHE A 114 4.86 6.33 -7.74
CA PHE A 114 5.48 5.12 -8.32
C PHE A 114 5.35 3.89 -7.42
N ALA A 115 4.22 3.78 -6.70
CA ALA A 115 3.90 2.62 -5.87
C ALA A 115 4.12 1.29 -6.61
N GLN A 116 4.69 0.33 -5.89
CA GLN A 116 4.98 -1.01 -6.38
C GLN A 116 4.51 -2.02 -5.32
N SER A 117 3.22 -2.36 -5.34
CA SER A 117 2.62 -3.25 -4.34
C SER A 117 3.28 -4.64 -4.25
N GLY A 118 3.94 -5.09 -5.32
CA GLY A 118 4.72 -6.34 -5.33
C GLY A 118 6.15 -6.23 -4.78
N ARG A 119 6.61 -5.03 -4.38
CA ARG A 119 7.97 -4.82 -3.88
C ARG A 119 8.00 -4.98 -2.36
N THR A 120 9.00 -5.72 -1.89
CA THR A 120 9.28 -5.92 -0.46
C THR A 120 10.76 -5.63 -0.18
N GLU A 121 11.03 -4.92 0.90
CA GLU A 121 12.34 -4.71 1.48
C GLU A 121 12.90 -6.01 2.06
N ARG A 122 14.19 -6.21 1.82
CA ARG A 122 14.97 -7.36 2.33
C ARG A 122 16.37 -6.88 2.64
N ASN A 123 17.12 -7.69 3.39
CA ASN A 123 18.46 -7.39 3.90
C ASN A 123 19.50 -6.89 2.86
N ARG A 124 19.27 -7.00 1.54
CA ARG A 124 20.11 -6.40 0.48
C ARG A 124 19.30 -6.01 -0.78
N GLN A 125 17.99 -5.81 -0.64
CA GLN A 125 17.08 -5.52 -1.76
C GLN A 125 16.02 -4.53 -1.30
N ASN A 126 15.74 -3.52 -2.12
CA ASN A 126 14.63 -2.57 -1.89
C ASN A 126 14.61 -1.90 -0.50
N HIS A 127 15.75 -1.74 0.17
CA HIS A 127 15.81 -1.27 1.56
C HIS A 127 15.25 0.14 1.78
N LEU A 128 15.17 0.94 0.71
CA LEU A 128 14.59 2.29 0.73
C LEU A 128 13.11 2.31 0.31
N TYR A 129 12.51 1.16 0.03
CA TYR A 129 11.10 1.10 -0.36
C TYR A 129 10.21 1.30 0.88
N PRO A 130 9.18 2.18 0.82
CA PRO A 130 8.34 2.48 1.96
C PRO A 130 7.30 1.37 2.21
N GLU A 131 7.75 0.16 2.54
CA GLU A 131 6.88 -0.99 2.89
C GLU A 131 6.38 -0.91 4.33
N ALA A 132 7.26 -0.55 5.27
CA ALA A 132 6.96 -0.49 6.69
C ALA A 132 7.14 0.96 7.21
N PRO A 133 6.32 1.92 6.74
CA PRO A 133 6.28 3.22 7.40
C PRO A 133 5.53 3.11 8.74
N PHE A 134 6.03 3.82 9.75
CA PHE A 134 5.29 4.04 11.00
C PHE A 134 3.91 4.65 10.69
N PRO A 135 2.82 4.22 11.37
CA PRO A 135 2.77 3.33 12.54
C PRO A 135 2.81 1.82 12.23
N PHE A 136 3.27 1.01 13.19
CA PHE A 136 3.47 -0.45 13.07
C PHE A 136 2.47 -1.30 13.86
N SER A 137 1.56 -0.68 14.60
CA SER A 137 0.58 -1.34 15.44
C SER A 137 -0.78 -0.67 15.34
N TYR A 138 -1.83 -1.38 15.71
CA TYR A 138 -3.18 -0.81 15.84
C TYR A 138 -3.25 0.19 17.00
N THR A 139 -2.61 -0.12 18.13
CA THR A 139 -2.53 0.81 19.26
C THR A 139 -1.70 2.03 18.87
N THR A 140 -2.15 3.21 19.29
CA THR A 140 -1.38 4.44 19.19
C THR A 140 -0.11 4.36 20.04
N LEU A 141 1.04 4.51 19.40
CA LEU A 141 2.35 4.53 20.05
C LEU A 141 3.09 5.81 19.67
N THR A 142 4.12 6.15 20.43
CA THR A 142 5.07 7.22 20.05
C THR A 142 6.37 6.59 19.60
N ASP A 143 6.78 6.86 18.36
CA ASP A 143 8.11 6.51 17.87
C ASP A 143 9.16 7.42 18.51
N PHE A 144 10.11 6.85 19.24
CA PHE A 144 11.17 7.62 19.90
C PHE A 144 12.13 8.27 18.91
N GLY A 145 12.35 7.66 17.75
CA GLY A 145 13.29 8.18 16.75
C GLY A 145 12.77 9.44 16.05
N THR A 146 11.49 9.44 15.66
CA THR A 146 10.86 10.58 14.95
C THR A 146 9.97 11.46 15.82
N HIS A 147 9.69 11.05 17.06
CA HIS A 147 8.72 11.67 17.97
C HIS A 147 7.27 11.73 17.46
N LYS A 148 6.94 10.99 16.40
CA LYS A 148 5.57 10.88 15.89
C LYS A 148 4.73 9.98 16.80
N THR A 149 3.46 10.36 17.00
CA THR A 149 2.48 9.56 17.74
C THR A 149 1.34 9.16 16.81
N ASP A 150 1.17 7.86 16.55
CA ASP A 150 0.15 7.34 15.63
C ASP A 150 -0.13 5.84 15.86
N GLY A 151 -1.24 5.34 15.31
CA GLY A 151 -1.66 3.92 15.31
C GLY A 151 -2.56 3.62 14.11
N ARG A 152 -2.64 2.36 13.68
CA ARG A 152 -3.49 1.93 12.54
C ARG A 152 -4.92 1.57 12.95
N ASN A 153 -5.57 2.40 13.76
CA ASN A 153 -6.91 2.14 14.29
C ASN A 153 -8.03 2.87 13.55
#